data_AF-A0A0D0A1G2-F1
#
_entry.id   AF-A0A0D0A1G2-F1
#
_cell.length_a   1.000
_cell.length_b   1.000
_cell.length_c   1.000
_cell.angle_alpha   90.00
_cell.angle_beta   90.00
_cell.angle_gamma   90.00
#
_symmetry.space_group_name_H-M   'P 1'
#
loop_
_entity.id
_entity.type
_entity.pdbx_description
1 polymer ?
#
loop_
_entity_poly.entity_id
_entity_poly.type
_entity_poly.pdbx_seq_one_letter_code
_entity_poly.pdbx_strand_id
1 'polypeptide(L)'
;MAPEIPRNLDKPYSQKYGASVDWWAFGYVLYELLSLPKHKALFGSVAYVAWNSKNYGKPGLYPALLQLGPIAADLVKRLVDIITTLRYRFKDIAKHEYFSNGDGTSEFRGACSRAVQREEQSDMLPSLRDEETETVNIWRPYLPGGRSTLQIWIPACDDFVANFSFNHAPAEYAYMMLFVLIYM
;
A
#
# COMPACT_ATOMS: atom_id res chain seq x y z
N MET A 1 -9.31 4.81 -5.42
CA MET A 1 -9.27 4.18 -6.76
C MET A 1 -8.23 4.86 -7.64
N ALA A 2 -7.42 4.10 -8.38
CA ALA A 2 -6.43 4.63 -9.32
C ALA A 2 -7.10 5.28 -10.55
N PRO A 3 -6.55 6.39 -11.10
CA PRO A 3 -7.20 7.17 -12.17
C PRO A 3 -7.35 6.41 -13.48
N GLU A 4 -6.52 5.40 -13.73
CA GLU A 4 -6.63 4.53 -14.91
C GLU A 4 -7.86 3.61 -14.90
N ILE A 5 -8.41 3.27 -13.72
CA ILE A 5 -9.60 2.40 -13.61
C ILE A 5 -10.83 3.01 -14.29
N PRO A 6 -11.28 4.22 -13.93
CA PRO A 6 -12.45 4.81 -14.57
C PRO A 6 -12.19 5.15 -16.05
N ARG A 7 -10.96 5.51 -16.43
CA ARG A 7 -10.59 5.78 -17.83
C ARG A 7 -10.73 4.55 -18.74
N ASN A 8 -10.61 3.36 -18.18
CA ASN A 8 -10.66 2.11 -18.92
C ASN A 8 -12.08 1.54 -19.06
N LEU A 9 -13.07 2.08 -18.33
CA LEU A 9 -14.48 1.69 -18.50
C LEU A 9 -14.97 1.93 -19.93
N ASP A 10 -14.43 2.96 -20.59
CA ASP A 10 -14.75 3.28 -21.98
C ASP A 10 -14.06 2.35 -23.00
N LYS A 11 -13.08 1.54 -22.57
CA LYS A 11 -12.29 0.63 -23.44
C LYS A 11 -11.96 -0.71 -22.77
N PRO A 12 -12.98 -1.56 -22.51
CA PRO A 12 -12.87 -2.75 -21.66
C PRO A 12 -11.87 -3.81 -22.17
N TYR A 13 -11.55 -3.82 -23.46
CA TYR A 13 -10.68 -4.84 -24.06
C TYR A 13 -9.19 -4.49 -24.09
N SER A 14 -8.78 -3.28 -23.70
CA SER A 14 -7.44 -2.77 -24.02
C SER A 14 -6.42 -2.79 -22.88
N GLN A 15 -6.83 -2.96 -21.61
CA GLN A 15 -5.87 -2.83 -20.50
C GLN A 15 -6.09 -3.85 -19.38
N LYS A 16 -5.04 -4.63 -19.12
CA LYS A 16 -4.88 -5.37 -17.87
C LYS A 16 -4.53 -4.36 -16.77
N TYR A 17 -5.33 -4.30 -15.72
CA TYR A 17 -4.89 -3.67 -14.48
C TYR A 17 -3.67 -4.44 -13.97
N GLY A 18 -2.55 -3.73 -13.82
CA GLY A 18 -1.30 -4.30 -13.34
C GLY A 18 -0.98 -3.86 -11.92
N ALA A 19 0.18 -4.30 -11.43
CA ALA A 19 0.72 -3.94 -10.13
C ALA A 19 0.77 -2.42 -9.86
N SER A 20 0.74 -1.57 -10.90
CA SER A 20 0.67 -0.13 -10.72
C SER A 20 -0.53 0.29 -9.88
N VAL A 21 -1.71 -0.32 -10.09
CA VAL A 21 -2.93 -0.01 -9.33
C VAL A 21 -2.73 -0.31 -7.84
N ASP A 22 -2.05 -1.41 -7.52
CA ASP A 22 -1.74 -1.79 -6.14
C ASP A 22 -0.78 -0.77 -5.50
N TRP A 23 0.25 -0.32 -6.23
CA TRP A 23 1.15 0.73 -5.74
C TRP A 23 0.45 2.06 -5.50
N TRP A 24 -0.56 2.40 -6.31
CA TRP A 24 -1.40 3.56 -6.07
C TRP A 24 -2.20 3.41 -4.78
N ALA A 25 -2.86 2.27 -4.61
CA ALA A 25 -3.63 1.99 -3.39
C ALA A 25 -2.72 2.03 -2.14
N PHE A 26 -1.53 1.43 -2.24
CA PHE A 26 -0.52 1.46 -1.19
C PHE A 26 -0.09 2.89 -0.83
N GLY A 27 0.11 3.78 -1.82
CA GLY A 27 0.43 5.18 -1.55
C GLY A 27 -0.65 5.93 -0.75
N TYR A 28 -1.92 5.57 -0.91
CA TYR A 28 -3.01 6.14 -0.10
C TYR A 28 -2.93 5.66 1.34
N VAL A 29 -2.81 4.34 1.54
CA VAL A 29 -2.70 3.75 2.88
C VAL A 29 -1.49 4.32 3.60
N LEU A 30 -0.35 4.39 2.90
CA LEU A 30 0.87 4.95 3.46
C LEU A 30 0.68 6.41 3.88
N TYR A 31 0.05 7.27 3.07
CA TYR A 31 -0.22 8.62 3.52
C TYR A 31 -1.10 8.66 4.78
N GLU A 32 -2.14 7.83 4.85
CA GLU A 32 -3.07 7.82 5.98
C GLU A 32 -2.34 7.44 7.27
N LEU A 33 -1.44 6.46 7.19
CA LEU A 33 -0.54 6.08 8.29
C LEU A 33 0.39 7.23 8.70
N LEU A 34 0.94 7.97 7.73
CA LEU A 34 1.89 9.06 7.98
C LEU A 34 1.24 10.38 8.42
N SER A 35 -0.08 10.50 8.30
CA SER A 35 -0.82 11.76 8.58
C SER A 35 -1.39 11.85 10.00
N LEU A 36 -0.94 11.00 10.92
CA LEU A 36 -1.37 10.99 12.32
C LEU A 36 -1.06 12.33 13.03
N PRO A 37 -1.86 12.75 14.04
CA PRO A 37 -3.01 12.04 14.64
C PRO A 37 -4.36 12.34 13.96
N LYS A 38 -4.40 13.28 13.02
CA LYS A 38 -5.63 13.62 12.30
C LYS A 38 -5.66 12.79 11.03
N HIS A 39 -6.23 11.58 11.09
CA HIS A 39 -6.58 10.81 9.91
C HIS A 39 -7.36 11.71 8.95
N LYS A 40 -6.64 12.21 7.96
CA LYS A 40 -7.22 12.92 6.83
C LYS A 40 -7.23 11.88 5.75
N ALA A 41 -8.40 11.46 5.30
CA ALA A 41 -8.49 10.74 4.04
C ALA A 41 -7.69 11.57 3.03
N LEU A 42 -6.67 10.95 2.44
CA LEU A 42 -5.72 11.65 1.59
C LEU A 42 -6.51 12.51 0.58
N PHE A 43 -7.54 11.92 -0.06
CA PHE A 43 -8.40 12.63 -1.00
C PHE A 43 -9.80 12.01 -1.14
N GLY A 44 -10.79 12.82 -1.53
CA GLY A 44 -11.68 12.39 -2.61
C GLY A 44 -10.85 12.36 -3.90
N SER A 45 -10.56 11.16 -4.44
CA SER A 45 -9.55 10.89 -5.49
C SER A 45 -9.53 11.88 -6.66
N VAL A 46 -10.66 12.53 -6.95
CA VAL A 46 -10.85 13.53 -8.00
C VAL A 46 -10.02 14.80 -7.79
N ALA A 47 -9.93 15.33 -6.56
CA ALA A 47 -9.27 16.61 -6.30
C ALA A 47 -7.75 16.55 -6.57
N TYR A 48 -7.10 15.48 -6.11
CA TYR A 48 -5.68 15.25 -6.36
C TYR A 48 -5.40 15.01 -7.83
N VAL A 49 -6.21 14.17 -8.51
CA VAL A 49 -6.02 13.90 -9.93
C VAL A 49 -6.17 15.18 -10.76
N ALA A 50 -7.15 16.04 -10.43
CA ALA A 50 -7.33 17.33 -11.08
C ALA A 50 -6.15 18.28 -10.83
N TRP A 51 -5.69 18.40 -9.57
CA TRP A 51 -4.52 19.20 -9.23
C TRP A 51 -3.26 18.72 -9.93
N ASN A 52 -2.99 17.40 -9.90
CA ASN A 52 -1.79 16.83 -10.49
C ASN A 52 -1.79 16.99 -12.01
N SER A 53 -2.95 16.87 -12.65
CA SER A 53 -3.09 17.14 -14.09
C SER A 53 -2.78 18.60 -14.45
N LYS A 54 -3.24 19.56 -13.65
CA LYS A 54 -3.00 21.01 -13.86
C LYS A 54 -1.54 21.43 -13.57
N ASN A 55 -0.86 20.69 -12.71
CA ASN A 55 0.49 20.98 -12.24
C ASN A 55 1.52 19.98 -12.75
N TYR A 56 1.16 19.16 -13.74
CA TYR A 56 2.08 18.18 -14.32
C TYR A 56 3.30 18.89 -14.91
N GLY A 57 4.50 18.41 -14.56
CA GLY A 57 5.79 19.01 -14.95
C GLY A 57 6.16 20.30 -14.21
N LYS A 58 5.31 20.82 -13.32
CA LYS A 58 5.63 22.00 -12.50
C LYS A 58 6.26 21.58 -11.18
N PRO A 59 7.20 22.38 -10.63
CA PRO A 59 7.67 22.19 -9.27
C PRO A 59 6.50 22.41 -8.29
N GLY A 60 6.41 21.55 -7.29
CA GLY A 60 5.37 21.64 -6.26
C GLY A 60 4.97 20.29 -5.69
N LEU A 61 4.37 20.35 -4.51
CA LEU A 61 3.70 19.25 -3.85
C LEU A 61 2.23 19.60 -3.69
N TYR A 62 1.37 18.57 -3.75
CA TYR A 62 -0.02 18.76 -3.41
C TYR A 62 -0.13 19.26 -1.96
N PRO A 63 -0.99 20.25 -1.64
CA PRO A 63 -0.99 20.88 -0.32
C PRO A 63 -1.07 19.91 0.86
N ALA A 64 -1.84 18.82 0.75
CA ALA A 64 -1.93 17.82 1.81
C ALA A 64 -0.63 17.04 2.03
N LEU A 65 0.24 16.91 1.03
CA LEU A 65 1.56 16.28 1.18
C LEU A 65 2.58 17.20 1.86
N LEU A 66 2.33 18.51 1.93
CA LEU A 66 3.22 19.47 2.62
C LEU A 66 3.25 19.25 4.14
N GLN A 67 2.23 18.60 4.69
CA GLN A 67 2.22 18.24 6.11
C GLN A 67 3.14 17.05 6.41
N LEU A 68 3.54 16.29 5.38
CA LEU A 68 4.53 15.25 5.50
C LEU A 68 5.94 15.87 5.42
N GLY A 69 6.91 15.27 6.12
CA GLY A 69 8.32 15.59 5.90
C GLY A 69 8.73 15.35 4.44
N PRO A 70 9.77 16.03 3.93
CA PRO A 70 10.12 16.02 2.50
C PRO A 70 10.36 14.62 1.94
N ILE A 71 10.99 13.75 2.74
CA ILE A 71 11.30 12.36 2.37
C ILE A 71 10.00 11.54 2.21
N ALA A 72 9.11 11.60 3.20
CA ALA A 72 7.81 10.92 3.17
C ALA A 72 6.91 11.46 2.04
N ALA A 73 6.91 12.77 1.84
CA ALA A 73 6.13 13.44 0.80
C ALA A 73 6.56 12.97 -0.60
N ASP A 74 7.87 12.82 -0.86
CA ASP A 74 8.37 12.31 -2.14
C ASP A 74 7.94 10.86 -2.37
N LEU A 75 8.09 9.99 -1.36
CA LEU A 75 7.65 8.60 -1.43
C LEU A 75 6.17 8.49 -1.81
N VAL A 76 5.30 9.17 -1.06
CA VAL A 76 3.85 9.16 -1.30
C VAL A 76 3.54 9.73 -2.69
N LYS A 77 4.11 10.89 -3.04
CA LYS A 77 3.91 11.51 -4.37
C LYS A 77 4.20 10.53 -5.50
N ARG A 78 5.31 9.79 -5.39
CA ARG A 78 5.76 8.84 -6.41
C ARG A 78 4.91 7.57 -6.45
N LEU A 79 4.36 7.14 -5.32
CA LEU A 79 3.40 6.02 -5.28
C LEU A 79 2.04 6.41 -5.87
N VAL A 80 1.61 7.66 -5.68
CA VAL A 80 0.35 8.18 -6.22
C VAL A 80 0.56 9.03 -7.48
N ASP A 81 1.53 8.71 -8.33
CA ASP A 81 1.69 9.40 -9.62
C ASP A 81 0.57 8.99 -10.60
N ILE A 82 -0.04 9.98 -11.26
CA ILE A 82 -1.11 9.75 -12.25
C ILE A 82 -0.59 9.04 -13.51
N ILE A 83 0.72 9.12 -13.77
CA ILE A 83 1.38 8.40 -14.85
C ILE A 83 1.91 7.09 -14.30
N THR A 84 1.31 6.00 -14.77
CA THR A 84 1.60 4.64 -14.28
C THR A 84 3.06 4.23 -14.43
N THR A 85 3.76 4.73 -15.46
CA THR A 85 5.19 4.42 -15.71
C THR A 85 6.15 5.18 -14.79
N LEU A 86 5.70 6.29 -14.19
CA LEU A 86 6.48 7.08 -13.22
C LEU A 86 6.22 6.61 -11.78
N ARG A 87 5.21 5.77 -11.59
CA ARG A 87 4.84 5.24 -10.28
C ARG A 87 5.96 4.35 -9.74
N TYR A 88 6.32 4.57 -8.48
CA TYR A 88 7.29 3.73 -7.80
C TYR A 88 6.84 2.27 -7.77
N ARG A 89 7.79 1.38 -8.04
CA ARG A 89 7.65 -0.06 -7.87
C ARG A 89 8.46 -0.49 -6.66
N PHE A 90 8.31 -1.75 -6.27
CA PHE A 90 9.06 -2.31 -5.13
C PHE A 90 10.57 -2.02 -5.17
N LYS A 91 11.24 -2.21 -6.31
CA LYS A 91 12.68 -1.94 -6.41
C LYS A 91 13.07 -0.47 -6.16
N ASP A 92 12.15 0.45 -6.42
CA ASP A 92 12.33 1.89 -6.24
C ASP A 92 12.10 2.21 -4.75
N ILE A 93 11.04 1.66 -4.16
CA ILE A 93 10.68 1.77 -2.74
C ILE A 93 11.77 1.17 -1.84
N ALA A 94 12.29 -0.01 -2.20
CA ALA A 94 13.29 -0.71 -1.42
C ALA A 94 14.62 0.05 -1.29
N LYS A 95 14.87 1.01 -2.18
CA LYS A 95 16.05 1.87 -2.20
C LYS A 95 15.73 3.30 -1.77
N HIS A 96 14.49 3.58 -1.40
CA HIS A 96 14.06 4.92 -1.07
C HIS A 96 14.63 5.34 0.30
N GLU A 97 15.02 6.61 0.42
CA GLU A 97 15.63 7.17 1.64
C GLU A 97 14.74 6.99 2.87
N TYR A 98 13.42 7.03 2.69
CA TYR A 98 12.44 6.75 3.76
C TYR A 98 12.65 5.40 4.47
N PHE A 99 13.13 4.39 3.75
CA PHE A 99 13.38 3.04 4.29
C PHE A 99 14.88 2.78 4.50
N SER A 100 15.68 3.83 4.55
CA SER A 100 17.11 3.73 4.82
C SER A 100 17.37 3.81 6.31
N ASN A 101 18.19 2.90 6.80
CA ASN A 101 18.71 2.85 8.15
C ASN A 101 19.84 3.89 8.29
N GLY A 102 20.12 4.29 9.54
CA GLY A 102 21.23 5.22 9.82
C GLY A 102 22.62 4.71 9.42
N ASP A 103 22.76 3.40 9.17
CA ASP A 103 23.98 2.76 8.68
C ASP A 103 24.07 2.70 7.13
N GLY A 104 23.09 3.27 6.42
CA GLY A 104 22.99 3.26 4.97
C GLY A 104 22.45 1.96 4.37
N THR A 105 22.06 0.99 5.19
CA THR A 105 21.33 -0.19 4.72
C THR A 105 19.84 0.11 4.56
N SER A 106 19.11 -0.77 3.89
CA SER A 106 17.66 -0.64 3.72
C SER A 106 16.94 -1.53 4.73
N GLU A 107 15.79 -1.10 5.24
CA GLU A 107 14.89 -1.93 6.07
C GLU A 107 14.50 -3.24 5.39
N PHE A 108 14.49 -3.24 4.05
CA PHE A 108 14.22 -4.43 3.25
C PHE A 108 15.41 -5.40 3.19
N ARG A 109 16.61 -5.00 3.65
CA ARG A 109 17.78 -5.88 3.70
C ARG A 109 17.51 -7.02 4.69
N GLY A 110 17.55 -8.25 4.20
CA GLY A 110 17.28 -9.44 5.00
C GLY A 110 15.81 -9.65 5.36
N ALA A 111 14.89 -8.85 4.81
CA ALA A 111 13.46 -9.00 5.10
C ALA A 111 12.93 -10.39 4.69
N CYS A 112 13.40 -10.96 3.56
CA CYS A 112 13.07 -12.34 3.19
C CYS A 112 13.62 -13.37 4.19
N SER A 113 14.88 -13.21 4.63
CA SER A 113 15.49 -14.09 5.64
C SER A 113 14.72 -14.05 6.97
N ARG A 114 14.31 -12.86 7.41
CA ARG A 114 13.45 -12.70 8.60
C ARG A 114 12.07 -13.33 8.42
N ALA A 115 11.50 -13.24 7.21
CA ALA A 115 10.21 -13.85 6.92
C ALA A 115 10.28 -15.39 7.00
N VAL A 116 11.32 -16.02 6.44
CA VAL A 116 11.54 -17.47 6.52
C VAL A 116 11.76 -17.91 7.98
N GLN A 117 12.57 -17.18 8.74
CA GLN A 117 12.80 -17.48 10.16
C GLN A 117 11.51 -17.44 11.00
N ARG A 118 10.56 -16.56 10.66
CA ARG A 118 9.26 -16.50 11.36
C ARG A 118 8.38 -17.71 11.07
N GLU A 119 8.43 -18.25 9.86
CA GLU A 119 7.72 -19.48 9.51
C GLU A 119 8.27 -20.66 10.32
N GLU A 120 9.59 -20.71 10.48
CA GLU A 120 10.27 -21.72 11.31
C GLU A 120 10.00 -21.55 12.81
N GLN A 121 9.68 -20.33 13.26
CA GLN A 121 9.40 -19.99 14.66
C GLN A 121 7.93 -19.62 14.89
N SER A 122 7.00 -20.32 14.24
CA SER A 122 5.56 -20.04 14.33
C SER A 122 5.03 -20.00 15.78
N ASP A 123 5.66 -20.72 16.71
CA ASP A 123 5.23 -20.79 18.12
C ASP A 123 5.58 -19.51 18.92
N MET A 124 6.44 -18.63 18.38
CA MET A 124 6.85 -17.37 19.03
C MET A 124 6.16 -16.13 18.46
N LEU A 125 5.29 -16.29 17.46
CA LEU A 125 4.48 -15.17 17.01
C LEU A 125 3.48 -14.80 18.12
N PRO A 126 3.29 -13.50 18.42
CA PRO A 126 2.24 -13.10 19.33
C PRO A 126 0.93 -13.71 18.84
N SER A 127 0.32 -14.52 19.70
CA SER A 127 -0.97 -15.11 19.43
C SER A 127 -1.95 -13.97 19.16
N LEU A 128 -2.38 -13.82 17.91
CA LEU A 128 -3.47 -12.91 17.54
C LEU A 128 -4.83 -13.37 18.11
N ARG A 129 -4.86 -14.47 18.89
CA ARG A 129 -6.01 -14.79 19.71
C ARG A 129 -6.01 -13.86 20.92
N ASP A 130 -6.57 -12.68 20.74
CA ASP A 130 -7.17 -11.97 21.86
C ASP A 130 -8.39 -12.79 22.29
N GLU A 131 -8.33 -13.39 23.47
CA GLU A 131 -9.47 -14.11 24.09
C GLU A 131 -10.68 -13.18 24.33
N GLU A 132 -10.54 -11.87 24.14
CA GLU A 132 -11.61 -10.87 24.26
C GLU A 132 -12.38 -10.57 22.96
N THR A 133 -11.99 -11.13 21.79
CA THR A 133 -12.66 -10.85 20.49
C THR A 133 -13.23 -12.08 19.78
N GLU A 134 -13.71 -13.08 20.54
CA GLU A 134 -14.39 -14.29 20.01
C GLU A 134 -15.69 -14.01 19.20
N THR A 135 -16.11 -12.76 19.03
CA THR A 135 -17.24 -12.39 18.14
C THR A 135 -16.84 -11.74 16.83
N VAL A 136 -15.56 -11.73 16.44
CA VAL A 136 -15.18 -11.28 15.10
C VAL A 136 -15.53 -12.38 14.10
N ASN A 137 -16.71 -12.24 13.48
CA ASN A 137 -17.12 -13.03 12.33
C ASN A 137 -16.09 -12.82 11.21
N ILE A 138 -15.12 -13.74 11.10
CA ILE A 138 -14.22 -13.84 9.96
C ILE A 138 -15.10 -14.24 8.76
N TRP A 139 -15.60 -13.25 8.04
CA TRP A 139 -16.26 -13.45 6.76
C TRP A 139 -15.24 -14.04 5.80
N ARG A 140 -15.27 -15.36 5.60
CA ARG A 140 -14.61 -16.00 4.46
C ARG A 140 -15.57 -15.87 3.27
N PRO A 141 -15.24 -15.08 2.23
CA PRO A 141 -16.05 -15.10 1.03
C PRO A 141 -15.96 -16.50 0.41
N TYR A 142 -17.08 -17.20 0.32
CA TYR A 142 -17.19 -18.37 -0.53
C TYR A 142 -17.12 -17.89 -1.98
N LEU A 143 -15.94 -17.94 -2.58
CA LEU A 143 -15.79 -17.72 -4.02
C LEU A 143 -15.71 -19.09 -4.73
N PRO A 144 -16.67 -19.42 -5.59
CA PRO A 144 -16.54 -20.58 -6.47
C PRO A 144 -15.45 -20.27 -7.50
N GLY A 145 -14.32 -20.97 -7.39
CA GLY A 145 -13.22 -20.90 -8.36
C GLY A 145 -11.96 -20.22 -7.85
N GLY A 146 -11.23 -20.90 -6.94
CA GLY A 146 -9.76 -20.89 -6.86
C GLY A 146 -9.00 -19.56 -6.99
N ARG A 147 -9.51 -18.45 -6.45
CA ARG A 147 -8.79 -17.16 -6.41
C ARG A 147 -8.44 -16.80 -4.98
N SER A 148 -7.14 -16.77 -4.69
CA SER A 148 -6.62 -16.30 -3.41
C SER A 148 -6.70 -14.77 -3.36
N THR A 149 -7.59 -14.26 -2.52
CA THR A 149 -7.66 -12.83 -2.18
C THR A 149 -7.21 -12.71 -0.74
N LEU A 150 -6.19 -11.89 -0.45
CA LEU A 150 -5.77 -11.62 0.92
C LEU A 150 -6.57 -10.42 1.43
N GLN A 151 -7.41 -10.65 2.43
CA GLN A 151 -8.09 -9.59 3.16
C GLN A 151 -7.35 -9.39 4.48
N ILE A 152 -6.85 -8.17 4.70
CA ILE A 152 -6.14 -7.81 5.93
C ILE A 152 -7.06 -6.84 6.66
N TRP A 153 -7.44 -7.21 7.88
CA TRP A 153 -8.11 -6.31 8.81
C TRP A 153 -7.03 -5.63 9.66
N ILE A 154 -7.02 -4.30 9.68
CA ILE A 154 -6.07 -3.51 10.47
C ILE A 154 -6.82 -3.02 11.72
N PRO A 155 -6.52 -3.52 12.93
CA PRO A 155 -7.33 -3.28 14.13
C PRO A 155 -7.43 -1.81 14.57
N ALA A 156 -6.55 -0.94 14.06
CA ALA A 156 -6.53 0.48 14.40
C ALA A 156 -7.56 1.33 13.64
N CYS A 157 -8.30 0.74 12.69
CA CYS A 157 -9.33 1.43 11.91
C CYS A 157 -10.58 0.56 11.83
N ASP A 158 -11.58 0.83 12.67
CA ASP A 158 -12.81 0.02 12.79
C ASP A 158 -13.60 -0.17 11.48
N ASP A 159 -13.32 0.61 10.42
CA ASP A 159 -14.05 0.57 9.15
C ASP A 159 -13.22 0.26 7.88
N PHE A 160 -11.92 -0.09 7.98
CA PHE A 160 -11.07 -0.24 6.78
C PHE A 160 -10.72 -1.69 6.44
N VAL A 161 -11.34 -2.21 5.37
CA VAL A 161 -10.96 -3.48 4.73
C VAL A 161 -10.15 -3.19 3.46
N ALA A 162 -8.84 -3.42 3.50
CA ALA A 162 -8.00 -3.34 2.32
C ALA A 162 -8.08 -4.66 1.53
N ASN A 163 -8.74 -4.62 0.37
CA ASN A 163 -8.76 -5.75 -0.55
C ASN A 163 -7.58 -5.62 -1.53
N PHE A 164 -6.52 -6.38 -1.31
CA PHE A 164 -5.43 -6.48 -2.28
C PHE A 164 -5.62 -7.72 -3.16
N SER A 165 -5.82 -7.49 -4.46
CA SER A 165 -5.98 -8.55 -5.46
C SER A 165 -4.70 -8.68 -6.27
N PHE A 166 -3.72 -9.43 -5.76
CA PHE A 166 -2.46 -9.68 -6.44
C PHE A 166 -2.63 -10.74 -7.53
N ASN A 167 -3.20 -10.35 -8.67
CA ASN A 167 -3.46 -11.32 -9.73
C ASN A 167 -2.15 -11.92 -10.29
N HIS A 168 -1.03 -11.19 -10.28
CA HIS A 168 0.24 -11.59 -10.94
C HIS A 168 1.52 -11.22 -10.16
N ALA A 169 1.46 -10.93 -8.85
CA ALA A 169 2.66 -10.60 -8.08
C ALA A 169 3.26 -11.88 -7.42
N PRO A 170 4.59 -12.08 -7.44
CA PRO A 170 5.23 -13.14 -6.65
C PRO A 170 4.82 -13.03 -5.18
N ALA A 171 4.62 -14.16 -4.49
CA ALA A 171 4.17 -14.21 -3.08
C ALA A 171 5.01 -13.30 -2.14
N GLU A 172 6.30 -13.15 -2.44
CA GLU A 172 7.23 -12.25 -1.75
C GLU A 172 6.74 -10.79 -1.65
N TYR A 173 5.98 -10.31 -2.64
CA TYR A 173 5.44 -8.93 -2.66
C TYR A 173 4.30 -8.74 -1.67
N ALA A 174 3.45 -9.77 -1.49
CA ALA A 174 2.35 -9.71 -0.53
C ALA A 174 2.89 -9.69 0.91
N TYR A 175 3.91 -10.50 1.21
CA TYR A 175 4.57 -10.52 2.52
C TYR A 175 5.31 -9.23 2.85
N MET A 176 5.96 -8.58 1.87
CA MET A 176 6.64 -7.31 2.07
C MET A 176 5.67 -6.15 2.32
N MET A 177 4.53 -6.13 1.61
CA MET A 177 3.45 -5.17 1.88
C MET A 177 2.84 -5.40 3.27
N LEU A 178 2.64 -6.67 3.66
CA LEU A 178 2.20 -7.03 5.02
C LEU A 178 3.19 -6.54 6.08
N PHE A 179 4.50 -6.73 5.84
CA PHE A 179 5.55 -6.31 6.75
C PHE A 179 5.54 -4.80 6.95
N VAL A 180 5.39 -4.01 5.88
CA VAL A 180 5.29 -2.56 6.00
C VAL A 180 4.00 -2.14 6.71
N LEU A 181 2.89 -2.86 6.52
CA LEU A 181 1.62 -2.54 7.18
C LEU A 181 1.55 -2.98 8.66
N ILE A 182 2.31 -4.01 9.07
CA ILE A 182 2.29 -4.52 10.45
C ILE A 182 3.34 -3.84 11.33
N TYR A 183 4.44 -3.36 10.77
CA TYR A 183 5.60 -2.87 11.54
C TYR A 183 5.88 -1.36 11.42
N MET A 184 5.04 -0.59 10.71
CA MET A 184 4.99 0.88 10.80
C MET A 184 3.88 1.32 11.74
#